data_AF-A0A2U8LMW1-F1
#
_entry.id   AF-A0A2U8LMW1-F1
#
_cell.length_a   1.000
_cell.length_b   1.000
_cell.length_c   1.000
_cell.angle_alpha   90.00
_cell.angle_beta   90.00
_cell.angle_gamma   90.00
#
_symmetry.space_group_name_H-M   'P 1'
#
loop_
_entity.id
_entity.type
_entity.pdbx_description
1 polymer ?
#
loop_
_entity_poly.entity_id
_entity_poly.type
_entity_poly.pdbx_seq_one_letter_code
_entity_poly.pdbx_strand_id
1 'polypeptide(L)'
;VLSLFDGIATGLLVLKDLGIQVDRYIASEVCEDSITVGMVRHQGKIMYVGDVRNVTQKHIQEWGPFDLVIGGSPCNDLSIVNPARKGLYEGTGRLFFEFYRLLHEARPKEGDDRPFFWL
;
A
#
# COMPACT_ATOMS: atom_id res chain seq x y z
N VAL A 1 4.93 -7.95 2.89
CA VAL A 1 3.99 -7.23 1.99
C VAL A 1 3.87 -5.79 2.46
N LEU A 2 4.03 -4.84 1.53
CA LEU A 2 3.70 -3.43 1.73
C LEU A 2 2.41 -3.13 0.96
N SER A 3 1.34 -2.76 1.65
CA SER A 3 0.05 -2.39 1.04
C SER A 3 -0.20 -0.90 1.22
N LEU A 4 -0.29 -0.17 0.12
CA LEU A 4 -0.51 1.28 0.10
C LEU A 4 -1.96 1.55 -0.31
N PHE A 5 -2.65 2.42 0.43
CA PHE A 5 -4.09 2.64 0.24
C PHE A 5 -4.87 1.33 0.45
N ASP A 6 -4.58 0.64 1.56
CA ASP A 6 -5.00 -0.75 1.82
C ASP A 6 -6.52 -0.91 1.90
N GLY A 7 -7.24 0.15 2.27
CA GLY A 7 -8.67 0.10 2.52
C GLY A 7 -9.01 -0.97 3.54
N ILE A 8 -9.89 -1.89 3.17
CA ILE A 8 -10.41 -2.94 4.05
C ILE A 8 -9.52 -4.20 4.13
N ALA A 9 -8.22 -4.09 3.81
CA ALA A 9 -7.25 -5.18 3.86
C ALA A 9 -7.50 -6.37 2.91
N THR A 10 -8.06 -6.10 1.73
CA THR A 10 -8.36 -7.14 0.72
C THR A 10 -7.12 -7.96 0.33
N GLY A 11 -5.95 -7.30 0.24
CA GLY A 11 -4.70 -8.00 -0.08
C GLY A 11 -4.37 -9.10 0.92
N LEU A 12 -4.48 -8.82 2.22
CA LEU A 12 -4.23 -9.82 3.27
C LEU A 12 -5.30 -10.92 3.28
N LEU A 13 -6.56 -10.58 3.05
CA LEU A 13 -7.64 -11.57 2.92
C LEU A 13 -7.32 -12.59 1.82
N VAL A 14 -7.01 -12.11 0.60
CA VAL A 14 -6.75 -12.99 -0.55
C VAL A 14 -5.49 -13.83 -0.35
N LEU A 15 -4.41 -13.27 0.21
CA LEU A 15 -3.20 -14.04 0.51
C LEU A 15 -3.49 -15.18 1.50
N LYS A 16 -4.34 -14.94 2.51
CA LYS A 16 -4.77 -15.98 3.46
C LYS A 16 -5.64 -17.04 2.79
N ASP A 17 -6.59 -16.63 1.96
CA ASP A 17 -7.49 -17.55 1.23
C ASP A 17 -6.71 -18.46 0.26
N LEU A 18 -5.63 -17.94 -0.34
CA LEU A 18 -4.70 -18.71 -1.16
C LEU A 18 -3.74 -19.60 -0.35
N GLY A 19 -3.79 -19.55 0.98
CA GLY A 19 -2.89 -20.32 1.85
C GLY A 19 -1.43 -19.84 1.84
N ILE A 20 -1.17 -18.61 1.37
CA ILE A 20 0.16 -18.03 1.35
C ILE A 20 0.53 -17.58 2.78
N GLN A 21 1.69 -18.03 3.26
CA GLN A 21 2.20 -17.60 4.55
C GLN A 21 2.70 -16.16 4.46
N VAL A 22 2.08 -15.27 5.22
CA VAL A 22 2.45 -13.85 5.28
C VAL A 22 3.20 -13.59 6.57
N ASP A 23 4.52 -13.37 6.45
CA ASP A 23 5.37 -13.03 7.60
C ASP A 23 5.06 -11.63 8.14
N ARG A 24 5.04 -10.63 7.25
CA ARG A 24 4.74 -9.24 7.61
C ARG A 24 3.79 -8.60 6.59
N TYR A 25 2.76 -7.92 7.11
CA TYR A 25 1.84 -7.11 6.31
C TYR A 25 1.77 -5.70 6.89
N ILE A 26 2.32 -4.72 6.16
CA ILE A 26 2.35 -3.32 6.55
C ILE A 26 1.38 -2.55 5.65
N ALA A 27 0.46 -1.82 6.26
CA ALA A 27 -0.60 -1.09 5.56
C ALA A 27 -0.49 0.41 5.81
N SER A 28 -0.48 1.19 4.73
CA SER A 28 -0.73 2.63 4.79
C SER A 28 -2.20 2.88 4.46
N GLU A 29 -2.95 3.33 5.47
CA GLU A 29 -4.37 3.67 5.40
C GLU A 29 -4.66 4.82 6.38
N VAL A 30 -5.61 5.68 6.03
CA VAL A 30 -5.98 6.89 6.80
C VAL A 30 -7.45 6.87 7.25
N CYS A 31 -8.29 6.04 6.65
CA CYS A 31 -9.69 5.90 7.02
C CYS A 31 -9.83 4.97 8.25
N GLU A 32 -10.23 5.54 9.39
CA GLU A 32 -10.39 4.81 10.67
C GLU A 32 -11.36 3.61 10.57
N ASP A 33 -12.43 3.73 9.79
CA ASP A 33 -13.37 2.64 9.57
C ASP A 33 -12.70 1.47 8.84
N SER A 34 -11.92 1.76 7.79
CA SER A 34 -11.15 0.77 7.04
C SER A 34 -10.09 0.09 7.91
N ILE A 35 -9.37 0.86 8.72
CA ILE A 35 -8.40 0.35 9.71
C ILE A 35 -9.09 -0.60 10.69
N THR A 36 -10.26 -0.19 11.21
CA THR A 36 -11.06 -1.00 12.14
C THR A 36 -11.47 -2.34 11.52
N VAL A 37 -11.90 -2.34 10.25
CA VAL A 37 -12.22 -3.58 9.53
C VAL A 37 -11.01 -4.52 9.49
N GLY A 38 -9.83 -4.02 9.07
CA GLY A 38 -8.64 -4.86 8.98
C GLY A 38 -8.16 -5.37 10.34
N MET A 39 -8.19 -4.52 11.38
CA MET A 39 -7.87 -4.93 12.76
C MET A 39 -8.75 -6.08 13.26
N VAL A 40 -10.07 -5.97 13.08
CA VAL A 40 -11.04 -6.98 13.54
C VAL A 40 -10.94 -8.26 12.69
N ARG A 41 -10.91 -8.13 11.36
CA ARG A 41 -10.92 -9.28 10.44
C ARG A 41 -9.60 -10.05 10.43
N HIS A 42 -8.50 -9.41 10.80
CA HIS A 42 -7.18 -10.02 10.75
C HIS A 42 -6.46 -10.05 12.11
N GLN A 43 -7.21 -9.87 13.21
CA GLN A 43 -6.75 -10.06 14.59
C GLN A 43 -5.46 -9.28 14.90
N GLY A 44 -5.39 -8.03 14.44
CA GLY A 44 -4.22 -7.17 14.66
C GLY A 44 -2.93 -7.57 13.94
N LYS A 45 -2.98 -8.48 12.94
CA LYS A 45 -1.79 -8.89 12.17
C LYS A 45 -1.23 -7.80 11.24
N ILE A 46 -1.97 -6.73 11.02
CA ILE A 46 -1.57 -5.63 10.12
C ILE A 46 -0.84 -4.56 10.94
N MET A 47 0.35 -4.17 10.48
CA MET A 47 1.05 -3.01 10.99
C MET A 47 0.60 -1.76 10.24
N TYR A 48 -0.20 -0.91 10.87
CA TYR A 48 -0.68 0.34 10.27
C TYR A 48 0.33 1.48 10.46
N VAL A 49 0.59 2.22 9.38
CA VAL A 49 1.60 3.30 9.36
C VAL A 49 1.01 4.69 9.03
N GLY A 50 -0.31 4.78 8.88
CA GLY A 50 -1.02 6.02 8.60
C GLY A 50 -0.83 6.52 7.17
N ASP A 51 -0.76 7.84 7.01
CA ASP A 51 -0.68 8.52 5.71
C ASP A 51 0.59 8.17 4.93
N VAL A 52 0.40 7.75 3.69
CA VAL A 52 1.47 7.32 2.76
C VAL A 52 2.56 8.38 2.58
N ARG A 53 2.20 9.67 2.66
CA ARG A 53 3.12 10.80 2.49
C ARG A 53 4.14 10.90 3.61
N ASN A 54 3.83 10.34 4.78
CA ASN A 54 4.72 10.31 5.94
C ASN A 54 5.68 9.11 5.91
N VAL A 55 5.50 8.18 4.97
CA VAL A 55 6.38 7.02 4.82
C VAL A 55 7.68 7.45 4.12
N THR A 56 8.80 7.36 4.83
CA THR A 56 10.11 7.76 4.33
C THR A 56 10.90 6.57 3.79
N GLN A 57 11.99 6.84 3.05
CA GLN A 57 12.93 5.80 2.64
C GLN A 57 13.48 5.00 3.83
N LYS A 58 13.80 5.69 4.94
CA LYS A 58 14.29 5.04 6.17
C LYS A 58 13.29 4.01 6.70
N HIS A 59 12.01 4.38 6.73
CA HIS A 59 10.95 3.45 7.12
C HIS A 59 10.92 2.20 6.23
N ILE A 60 10.99 2.37 4.91
CA ILE A 60 10.99 1.25 3.95
C ILE A 60 12.18 0.31 4.18
N GLN A 61 13.36 0.85 4.49
CA GLN A 61 14.56 0.06 4.78
C GLN A 61 14.46 -0.69 6.12
N GLU A 62 13.91 -0.06 7.17
CA GLU A 62 13.75 -0.67 8.49
C GLU A 62 12.65 -1.74 8.53
N TRP A 63 11.60 -1.55 7.73
CA TRP A 63 10.46 -2.45 7.68
C TRP A 63 10.61 -3.59 6.68
N GLY A 64 11.44 -3.40 5.66
CA GLY A 64 11.73 -4.37 4.62
C GLY A 64 12.72 -5.47 5.04
N PRO A 65 13.19 -6.29 4.09
CA PRO A 65 12.83 -6.26 2.66
C PRO A 65 11.36 -6.66 2.41
N PHE A 66 10.80 -6.21 1.28
CA PHE A 66 9.44 -6.55 0.86
C PHE A 66 9.46 -7.41 -0.41
N ASP A 67 8.72 -8.52 -0.45
CA ASP A 67 8.58 -9.37 -1.65
C ASP A 67 7.40 -8.95 -2.55
N LEU A 68 6.44 -8.21 -1.98
CA LEU A 68 5.23 -7.76 -2.65
C LEU A 68 4.86 -6.35 -2.18
N VAL A 69 4.69 -5.44 -3.14
CA VAL A 69 4.14 -4.09 -2.95
C VAL A 69 2.82 -3.97 -3.72
N ILE A 70 1.72 -3.64 -3.04
CA ILE A 70 0.41 -3.49 -3.69
C ILE A 70 -0.21 -2.14 -3.35
N GLY A 71 -1.05 -1.60 -4.22
CA GLY A 71 -1.84 -0.43 -3.84
C GLY A 71 -2.77 0.14 -4.91
N GLY A 72 -3.84 0.77 -4.44
CA GLY A 72 -4.83 1.43 -5.30
C GLY A 72 -5.09 2.86 -4.85
N SER A 73 -4.42 3.84 -5.45
CA SER A 73 -4.60 5.24 -5.06
C SER A 73 -6.03 5.74 -5.32
N PRO A 74 -6.57 6.68 -4.51
CA PRO A 74 -7.94 7.15 -4.65
C PRO A 74 -8.26 7.71 -6.04
N CYS A 75 -9.33 7.21 -6.67
CA CYS A 75 -9.67 7.52 -8.05
C CYS A 75 -10.54 8.78 -8.24
N ASN A 76 -10.96 9.45 -7.15
CA ASN A 76 -11.90 10.58 -7.20
C ASN A 76 -11.51 11.68 -8.20
N ASP A 77 -10.23 12.08 -8.21
CA ASP A 77 -9.71 13.10 -9.12
C ASP A 77 -9.21 12.53 -10.47
N LEU A 78 -9.10 11.20 -10.59
CA LEU A 78 -8.68 10.54 -11.82
C LEU A 78 -9.88 10.24 -12.73
N SER A 79 -10.96 9.75 -12.13
CA SER A 79 -12.14 9.23 -12.83
C SER A 79 -12.82 10.30 -13.66
N ILE A 80 -13.07 9.99 -14.94
CA ILE A 80 -13.76 10.88 -15.89
C ILE A 80 -15.25 11.05 -15.55
N VAL A 81 -15.80 10.20 -14.67
CA VAL A 81 -17.20 10.31 -14.23
C VAL A 81 -17.41 11.47 -13.24
N ASN A 82 -16.33 11.96 -12.62
CA ASN A 82 -16.40 13.12 -11.73
C ASN A 82 -16.20 14.42 -12.54
N PRO A 83 -17.23 15.28 -12.67
CA PRO A 83 -17.10 16.54 -13.41
C PRO A 83 -16.16 17.54 -12.73
N ALA A 84 -15.95 17.42 -11.41
CA ALA A 84 -15.05 18.26 -10.63
C ALA A 84 -13.63 17.68 -10.52
N ARG A 85 -13.29 16.69 -11.35
CA ARG A 85 -11.97 16.03 -11.32
C ARG A 85 -10.84 17.03 -11.48
N LYS A 86 -9.80 16.90 -10.65
CA LYS A 86 -8.57 17.70 -10.76
C LYS A 86 -7.47 17.04 -11.58
N GLY A 87 -7.62 15.76 -11.94
CA GLY A 87 -6.65 15.01 -12.71
C GLY A 87 -5.52 14.41 -11.87
N LEU A 88 -4.50 13.88 -12.55
CA LEU A 88 -3.41 13.11 -11.95
C LEU A 88 -2.46 13.95 -11.09
N TYR A 89 -2.27 15.22 -11.42
CA TYR A 89 -1.26 16.07 -10.79
C TYR A 89 -1.82 16.91 -9.63
N GLU A 90 -3.14 16.89 -9.44
CA GLU A 90 -3.82 17.67 -8.40
C GLU A 90 -4.71 16.79 -7.53
N GLY A 91 -5.26 17.37 -6.46
CA GLY A 91 -6.16 16.66 -5.55
C GLY A 91 -5.59 15.34 -5.04
N THR A 92 -6.41 14.30 -5.02
CA THR A 92 -6.00 12.94 -4.62
C THR A 92 -5.25 12.19 -5.72
N GLY A 93 -5.33 12.63 -6.99
CA GLY A 93 -4.65 11.99 -8.11
C GLY A 93 -3.14 11.94 -7.90
N ARG A 94 -2.56 12.97 -7.26
CA ARG A 94 -1.12 13.05 -6.99
C ARG A 94 -0.62 11.91 -6.09
N LEU A 95 -1.50 11.28 -5.30
CA LEU A 95 -1.13 10.17 -4.41
C LEU A 95 -0.65 8.93 -5.18
N PHE A 96 -0.97 8.83 -6.46
CA PHE A 96 -0.34 7.86 -7.36
C PHE A 96 1.20 7.96 -7.34
N PHE A 97 1.75 9.17 -7.27
CA PHE A 97 3.21 9.35 -7.24
C PHE A 97 3.84 8.93 -5.90
N GLU A 98 3.06 8.87 -4.82
CA GLU A 98 3.53 8.30 -3.55
C GLU A 98 3.68 6.78 -3.65
N PHE A 99 2.77 6.10 -4.36
CA PHE A 99 2.95 4.69 -4.70
C PHE A 99 4.23 4.48 -5.52
N TYR A 100 4.42 5.26 -6.59
CA TYR A 100 5.62 5.18 -7.42
C TYR A 100 6.90 5.41 -6.60
N ARG A 101 6.91 6.42 -5.73
CA ARG A 101 8.04 6.73 -4.86
C ARG A 101 8.38 5.55 -3.96
N LEU A 102 7.40 5.02 -3.23
CA LEU A 102 7.64 3.91 -2.30
C LEU A 102 7.94 2.58 -3.00
N LEU A 103 7.39 2.36 -4.18
CA LEU A 103 7.75 1.22 -5.04
C LEU A 103 9.23 1.27 -5.42
N HIS A 104 9.74 2.46 -5.77
CA HIS A 104 11.16 2.65 -6.08
C HIS A 104 12.03 2.37 -4.85
N GLU A 105 11.63 2.85 -3.67
CA GLU A 105 12.37 2.61 -2.41
C GLU A 105 12.36 1.14 -1.97
N ALA A 106 11.28 0.41 -2.23
CA ALA A 106 11.12 -0.99 -1.82
C ALA A 106 11.78 -1.99 -2.79
N ARG A 107 12.11 -1.56 -4.01
CA ARG A 107 12.69 -2.42 -5.04
C ARG A 107 14.11 -2.87 -4.64
N PRO A 108 14.46 -4.16 -4.82
CA PRO A 108 15.84 -4.63 -4.68
C PRO A 108 16.81 -3.81 -5.54
N LYS A 109 18.04 -3.65 -5.06
CA LYS A 109 19.10 -3.00 -5.83
C LYS A 109 19.58 -3.92 -6.95
N GLU A 110 20.20 -3.36 -7.97
CA GLU A 110 20.86 -4.16 -9.01
C GLU A 110 21.86 -5.14 -8.39
N GLY A 111 21.80 -6.41 -8.81
CA GLY A 111 22.59 -7.50 -8.25
C GLY A 111 21.93 -8.26 -7.08
N ASP A 112 20.76 -7.81 -6.60
CA ASP A 112 19.91 -8.60 -5.70
C ASP A 112 18.83 -9.33 -6.51
N ASP A 113 19.02 -10.63 -6.71
CA ASP A 113 18.13 -11.50 -7.49
C ASP A 113 16.89 -11.98 -6.70
N ARG A 114 16.62 -11.40 -5.52
CA ARG A 114 15.44 -11.73 -4.72
C ARG A 114 14.15 -11.45 -5.51
N PRO A 115 13.19 -12.40 -5.56
CA PRO A 115 11.90 -12.18 -6.19
C PRO A 115 11.19 -10.95 -5.62
N PHE A 116 10.77 -10.05 -6.50
CA PHE A 116 10.07 -8.82 -6.13
C PHE A 116 8.89 -8.58 -7.08
N PHE A 117 7.70 -8.49 -6.51
CA PHE A 117 6.46 -8.29 -7.26
C PHE A 117 5.79 -6.98 -6.84
N TRP A 118 5.07 -6.36 -7.77
CA TRP A 118 4.28 -5.18 -7.48
C TRP A 118 2.99 -5.14 -8.29
N LEU A 119 1.94 -4.52 -7.73
CA LEU A 119 0.63 -4.34 -8.36
C LEU A 119 -0.02 -3.01 -7.99
#